data_AF-A0A7U6QMR5-F1
#
_entry.id   AF-A0A7U6QMR5-F1
#
_cell.length_a   1.000
_cell.length_b   1.000
_cell.length_c   1.000
_cell.angle_alpha   90.00
_cell.angle_beta   90.00
_cell.angle_gamma   90.00
#
_symmetry.space_group_name_H-M   'P 1'
#
loop_
_entity.id
_entity.type
_entity.pdbx_description
1 polymer ?
#
loop_
_entity_poly.entity_id
_entity_poly.type
_entity_poly.pdbx_seq_one_letter_code
_entity_poly.pdbx_strand_id
1 'polypeptide(L)' 'MLNKDVKPQSEPHFDFDQIIIGSGFGGSVSALRLSEKGNSVLVLEKDCAEKIRIFPKPT' A
#
# COMPACT_ATOMS: atom_id res chain seq x y z
N MET A 1 23.57 29.50 13.42
CA MET A 1 22.27 29.80 12.79
C MET A 1 22.03 28.77 11.69
N LEU A 2 21.46 27.62 12.05
CA LEU A 2 21.04 26.60 11.07
C LEU A 2 19.52 26.74 10.91
N ASN A 3 19.07 26.98 9.68
CA ASN A 3 17.65 27.18 9.35
C ASN A 3 16.79 26.00 9.82
N LYS A 4 15.77 26.29 10.63
CA LYS A 4 14.79 25.31 11.17
C LYS A 4 13.53 25.20 10.30
N ASP A 5 13.53 25.79 9.11
CA ASP A 5 12.33 25.91 8.26
C ASP A 5 12.21 24.83 7.18
N VAL A 6 12.90 23.70 7.33
CA VAL A 6 12.52 22.48 6.60
C VAL A 6 11.32 21.90 7.31
N LYS A 7 10.10 22.22 6.84
CA LYS A 7 8.90 21.46 7.23
C LYS A 7 9.22 19.98 6.97
N PRO A 8 9.10 19.09 7.96
CA PRO A 8 9.22 17.67 7.70
C PRO A 8 8.20 17.34 6.61
N GLN A 9 8.68 16.79 5.50
CA GLN A 9 7.81 16.17 4.51
C GLN A 9 6.92 15.20 5.31
N SER A 10 5.60 15.35 5.22
CA SER A 10 4.66 14.52 5.97
C SER A 10 5.05 13.06 5.80
N GLU A 11 5.45 12.40 6.90
CA GLU A 11 5.86 11.00 6.87
C GLU A 11 4.80 10.18 6.11
N PRO A 12 5.20 9.35 5.14
CA PRO A 12 4.25 8.52 4.42
C PRO A 12 3.48 7.64 5.42
N HIS A 13 2.17 7.85 5.48
CA HIS A 13 1.30 7.11 6.38
C HIS A 13 0.98 5.74 5.77
N PHE A 14 1.68 4.70 6.24
CA PHE A 14 1.53 3.33 5.74
C PHE A 14 0.50 2.52 6.53
N ASP A 15 -0.74 3.02 6.57
CA ASP A 15 -1.86 2.34 7.24
C ASP A 15 -2.63 1.44 6.27
N PHE A 16 -2.44 0.13 6.43
CA PHE A 16 -3.17 -0.90 5.69
C PHE A 16 -3.86 -1.84 6.67
N ASP A 17 -5.12 -2.19 6.39
CA ASP A 17 -5.81 -3.20 7.18
C ASP A 17 -5.20 -4.59 6.91
N GLN A 18 -4.70 -4.81 5.69
CA GLN A 18 -4.22 -6.12 5.23
C GLN A 18 -3.05 -6.00 4.25
N ILE A 19 -2.12 -6.96 4.34
CA ILE A 19 -0.95 -7.08 3.47
C ILE A 19 -0.98 -8.45 2.80
N ILE A 20 -0.79 -8.47 1.48
CA ILE A 20 -0.70 -9.67 0.66
C ILE A 20 0.70 -9.77 0.09
N ILE A 21 1.32 -10.95 0.20
CA ILE A 21 2.64 -11.23 -0.36
C ILE A 21 2.48 -12.21 -1.53
N GLY A 22 2.91 -11.76 -2.71
CA GLY A 22 2.73 -12.39 -4.02
C GLY A 22 1.61 -11.75 -4.82
N SER A 23 1.91 -11.15 -5.97
CA SER A 23 0.89 -10.53 -6.86
C SER A 23 0.29 -11.49 -7.89
N GLY A 24 0.69 -12.76 -7.84
CA GLY A 24 0.13 -13.83 -8.68
C GLY A 24 -1.39 -13.99 -8.55
N PHE A 25 -1.95 -14.98 -9.23
CA PHE A 25 -3.40 -15.15 -9.37
C PHE A 25 -4.16 -15.09 -8.04
N GLY A 26 -3.71 -15.84 -7.03
CA GLY A 26 -4.34 -15.85 -5.71
C GLY A 26 -4.29 -14.49 -5.02
N GLY A 27 -3.12 -13.83 -5.03
CA GLY A 27 -2.94 -12.54 -4.38
C GLY A 27 -3.76 -11.42 -5.02
N SER A 28 -3.83 -11.39 -6.35
CA SER A 28 -4.63 -10.41 -7.10
C SER A 28 -6.13 -10.56 -6.87
N VAL A 29 -6.65 -11.79 -6.87
CA VAL A 29 -8.08 -12.05 -6.61
C VAL A 29 -8.44 -11.73 -5.17
N SER A 30 -7.60 -12.14 -4.21
CA SER A 30 -7.79 -11.79 -2.79
C SER A 30 -7.76 -10.29 -2.57
N ALA A 31 -6.82 -9.56 -3.19
CA ALA A 31 -6.72 -8.11 -3.07
C ALA A 31 -8.01 -7.42 -3.53
N LEU A 32 -8.57 -7.83 -4.68
CA LEU A 32 -9.82 -7.27 -5.18
C LEU A 32 -10.98 -7.49 -4.20
N ARG A 33 -11.17 -8.71 -3.70
CA ARG A 33 -12.27 -9.03 -2.78
C ARG A 33 -12.16 -8.29 -1.45
N LEU A 34 -10.95 -8.14 -0.95
CA LEU A 34 -10.70 -7.42 0.29
C LEU A 34 -10.93 -5.91 0.11
N SER A 35 -10.62 -5.37 -1.08
CA SER A 35 -10.90 -3.98 -1.43
C SER A 35 -12.40 -3.72 -1.58
N GLU A 36 -13.12 -4.62 -2.25
CA GLU A 36 -14.60 -4.57 -2.37
C GLU A 36 -15.29 -4.60 -0.99
N LYS A 37 -14.70 -5.29 -0.01
CA LYS A 37 -15.19 -5.33 1.37
C LYS A 37 -14.98 -4.01 2.12
N GLY A 38 -14.13 -3.12 1.61
CA GLY A 38 -13.83 -1.85 2.26
C GLY A 38 -12.47 -1.79 2.96
N ASN A 39 -11.58 -2.75 2.70
CA ASN A 39 -10.27 -2.77 3.35
C ASN A 39 -9.23 -2.01 2.52
N SER A 40 -8.27 -1.35 3.19
CA SER A 40 -7.04 -0.89 2.55
C SER A 40 -6.05 -2.04 2.46
N VAL A 41 -5.63 -2.38 1.24
CA VAL A 41 -4.81 -3.57 0.97
C VAL A 41 -3.50 -3.19 0.28
N LEU A 42 -2.39 -3.67 0.84
CA LEU A 42 -1.05 -3.57 0.27
C LEU A 42 -0.66 -4.91 -0.35
N VAL A 43 -0.29 -4.93 -1.64
CA VAL A 43 0.25 -6.12 -2.30
C VAL A 43 1.75 -5.95 -2.55
N LEU A 44 2.55 -6.89 -2.07
CA LEU A 44 4.01 -6.94 -2.18
C LEU A 44 4.42 -8.17 -3.00
N GLU A 45 5.55 -8.11 -3.70
CA GLU A 45 6.11 -9.26 -4.41
C GLU A 45 7.64 -9.25 -4.32
N LYS A 46 8.27 -10.43 -4.43
CA LYS A 46 9.71 -10.60 -4.32
C LYS A 46 10.37 -10.54 -5.72
N ASP A 47 10.94 -9.37 -6.04
CA ASP A 47 11.77 -9.04 -7.23
C ASP A 47 11.07 -9.15 -8.62
N CYS A 48 11.27 -8.31 -9.64
CA CYS A 48 12.22 -7.25 -9.98
C CYS A 48 11.42 -6.14 -10.73
N ALA A 49 11.64 -4.87 -10.38
CA ALA A 49 10.93 -3.67 -10.85
C ALA A 49 9.45 -3.53 -10.41
N GLU A 50 9.30 -3.07 -9.17
CA GLU A 50 8.36 -2.01 -8.76
C GLU A 50 6.94 -2.05 -9.33
N LYS A 51 6.04 -2.77 -8.64
CA LYS A 51 4.62 -2.39 -8.62
C LYS A 51 4.03 -2.68 -7.26
N ILE A 52 4.19 -1.72 -6.35
CA ILE A 52 3.38 -1.69 -5.14
C ILE A 52 1.97 -1.33 -5.58
N ARG A 53 1.06 -2.30 -5.50
CA ARG A 53 -0.36 -2.05 -5.81
C ARG A 53 -1.10 -1.79 -4.51
N ILE A 54 -1.60 -0.57 -4.40
CA ILE A 54 -2.42 -0.13 -3.29
C ILE A 54 -3.87 -0.13 -3.76
N PHE A 55 -4.73 -0.74 -2.96
CA PHE A 55 -6.16 -0.58 -3.11
C PHE A 55 -6.68 0.25 -1.94
N PRO A 56 -7.13 1.49 -2.19
CA PRO A 56 -7.68 2.35 -1.14
C PRO A 56 -9.08 1.86 -0.75
N LYS A 57 -9.51 2.26 0.45
CA LYS A 57 -10.89 2.05 0.86
C LYS A 57 -11.84 2.79 -0.12
N PRO A 58 -12.90 2.13 -0.62
CA PRO A 58 -13.95 2.82 -1.35
C PRO A 58 -14.63 3.84 -0.42
N THR A 59 -14.76 5.08 -0.92
CA THR A 59 -15.37 6.22 -0.22
C THR A 59 -16.81 5.96 0.22
#